data_AF-A0A9E2G5F6-F1
#
_entry.id   AF-A0A9E2G5F6-F1
#
_cell.length_a   1.000
_cell.length_b   1.000
_cell.length_c   1.000
_cell.angle_alpha   90.00
_cell.angle_beta   90.00
_cell.angle_gamma   90.00
#
_symmetry.space_group_name_H-M   'P 1'
#
loop_
_entity.id
_entity.type
_entity.pdbx_description
1 polymer ?
#
loop_
_entity_poly.entity_id
_entity_poly.type
_entity_poly.pdbx_seq_one_letter_code
_entity_poly.pdbx_strand_id
1 'polypeptide(L)'
;MAEERLINKGKTVTVSDLLAQCNVSAGAARAFEVELAECGWPLPRTVLMEDLTRELKDLAGSSEAQIEDAKHLTRKEVEARQGAKALLRKIQEGLKIIHREGLLGDLTLDSFSREGKLLQSTTDLAAYLSRVEPLIARLDSQLSRFFGGRQPSELVREAVTELQEADRAQELARQELPAKTLERLELKGRLLDLIDELNGVARIAFDSQAEKRARFNKDILLRARRGGTALGRGGTALGQSHPAAPAGDPPQA
;
A
#
# COMPACT_ATOMS: atom_id res chain seq x y z
N MET A 1 10.60 1.00 -25.20
CA MET A 1 11.50 -0.19 -25.23
C MET A 1 12.54 -0.17 -24.11
N ALA A 2 13.32 0.91 -23.93
CA ALA A 2 14.32 0.99 -22.84
C ALA A 2 13.71 1.02 -21.42
N GLU A 3 12.59 1.71 -21.24
CA GLU A 3 11.85 1.83 -19.98
C GLU A 3 11.26 0.49 -19.51
N GLU A 4 10.63 -0.26 -20.42
CA GLU A 4 10.07 -1.58 -20.13
C GLU A 4 11.15 -2.61 -19.72
N ARG A 5 12.36 -2.52 -20.31
CA ARG A 5 13.52 -3.31 -19.90
C ARG A 5 13.92 -3.00 -18.45
N LEU A 6 13.99 -1.72 -18.08
CA LEU A 6 14.35 -1.30 -16.72
C LEU A 6 13.31 -1.75 -15.70
N ILE A 7 12.02 -1.58 -15.99
CA ILE A 7 10.93 -2.05 -15.15
C ILE A 7 11.02 -3.57 -14.94
N ASN A 8 11.22 -4.35 -16.00
CA ASN A 8 11.34 -5.80 -15.88
C ASN A 8 12.59 -6.22 -15.11
N LYS A 9 13.71 -5.52 -15.26
CA LYS A 9 14.92 -5.74 -14.47
C LYS A 9 14.68 -5.43 -12.99
N GLY A 10 14.00 -4.32 -12.68
CA GLY A 10 13.64 -3.92 -11.32
C GLY A 10 12.69 -4.88 -10.60
N LYS A 11 11.93 -5.72 -11.30
CA LYS A 11 11.09 -6.76 -10.68
C LYS A 11 11.89 -7.88 -10.01
N THR A 12 13.17 -8.05 -10.38
CA THR A 12 13.97 -9.25 -10.03
C THR A 12 14.61 -9.23 -8.64
N VAL A 13 14.61 -8.09 -7.95
CA VAL A 13 15.30 -7.89 -6.66
C VAL A 13 14.40 -7.20 -5.65
N THR A 14 14.63 -7.40 -4.35
CA THR A 14 13.94 -6.62 -3.31
C THR A 14 14.56 -5.23 -3.16
N VAL A 15 13.81 -4.27 -2.59
CA VAL A 15 14.35 -2.92 -2.33
C VAL A 15 15.46 -2.96 -1.29
N SER A 16 15.28 -3.72 -0.20
CA SER A 16 16.27 -3.84 0.88
C SER A 16 17.62 -4.36 0.37
N ASP A 17 17.60 -5.44 -0.41
CA ASP A 17 18.82 -6.04 -0.96
C ASP A 17 19.51 -5.12 -1.96
N LEU A 18 18.72 -4.39 -2.77
CA LEU A 18 19.26 -3.43 -3.72
C LEU A 18 19.93 -2.24 -3.02
N LEU A 19 19.28 -1.65 -2.00
CA LEU A 19 19.85 -0.57 -1.21
C LEU A 19 21.16 -1.01 -0.52
N ALA A 20 21.18 -2.21 0.06
CA ALA A 20 22.39 -2.76 0.67
C ALA A 20 23.53 -2.92 -0.36
N GLN A 21 23.23 -3.48 -1.54
CA GLN A 21 24.22 -3.61 -2.61
C GLN A 21 24.68 -2.25 -3.13
N CYS A 22 23.79 -1.27 -3.28
CA CYS A 22 24.15 0.07 -3.75
C CYS A 22 25.13 0.74 -2.81
N ASN A 23 24.89 0.70 -1.50
CA ASN A 23 25.78 1.28 -0.50
C ASN A 23 27.18 0.65 -0.52
N VAL A 24 27.26 -0.68 -0.64
CA VAL A 24 28.54 -1.39 -0.75
C VAL A 24 29.27 -1.00 -2.03
N SER A 25 28.54 -0.96 -3.15
CA SER A 25 29.13 -0.68 -4.47
C SER A 25 29.59 0.77 -4.60
N ALA A 26 28.82 1.73 -4.08
CA ALA A 26 29.22 3.14 -4.02
C ALA A 26 30.43 3.35 -3.10
N GLY A 27 30.45 2.71 -1.93
CA GLY A 27 31.61 2.74 -1.04
C GLY A 27 32.88 2.17 -1.69
N ALA A 28 32.76 1.07 -2.43
CA ALA A 28 33.87 0.52 -3.22
C ALA A 28 34.30 1.46 -4.35
N ALA A 29 33.35 2.08 -5.05
CA ALA A 29 33.65 3.03 -6.12
C ALA A 29 34.41 4.28 -5.62
N ARG A 30 34.06 4.77 -4.42
CA ARG A 30 34.81 5.87 -3.75
C ARG A 30 36.22 5.44 -3.35
N ALA A 31 36.37 4.23 -2.83
CA ALA A 31 37.66 3.73 -2.35
C ALA A 31 38.70 3.54 -3.47
N PHE A 32 38.25 3.34 -4.71
CA PHE A 32 39.11 3.13 -5.89
C PHE A 32 38.78 4.12 -7.02
N GLU A 33 38.43 5.35 -6.66
CA GLU A 33 37.93 6.36 -7.59
C GLU A 33 38.89 6.64 -8.75
N VAL A 34 40.19 6.75 -8.45
CA VAL A 34 41.22 7.07 -9.45
C VAL A 34 41.34 5.94 -10.47
N GLU A 35 41.51 4.70 -10.02
CA GLU A 35 41.69 3.54 -10.91
C GLU A 35 40.43 3.25 -11.74
N LEU A 36 39.26 3.50 -11.17
CA LEU A 36 37.99 3.34 -11.87
C LEU A 36 37.74 4.45 -12.90
N ALA A 37 38.13 5.70 -12.60
CA ALA A 37 38.00 6.82 -13.52
C ALA A 37 38.85 6.61 -14.78
N GLU A 38 40.07 6.09 -14.64
CA GLU A 38 40.95 5.71 -15.76
C GLU A 38 40.32 4.65 -16.68
N CYS A 39 39.43 3.81 -16.13
CA CYS A 39 38.74 2.73 -16.85
C CYS A 39 37.30 3.08 -17.28
N GLY A 40 36.90 4.36 -17.19
CA GLY A 40 35.62 4.83 -17.71
C GLY A 40 34.48 4.94 -16.69
N TRP A 41 34.77 4.84 -15.38
CA TRP A 41 33.82 5.12 -14.32
C TRP A 41 34.21 6.40 -13.55
N PRO A 42 33.82 7.59 -14.04
CA PRO A 42 34.19 8.85 -13.41
C PRO A 42 33.34 9.12 -12.17
N LEU A 43 33.85 9.97 -11.26
CA LEU A 43 33.18 10.36 -10.02
C LEU A 43 31.68 10.74 -10.16
N PRO A 44 31.25 11.48 -11.20
CA PRO A 44 29.83 11.80 -11.39
C PRO A 44 28.92 10.57 -11.51
N ARG A 45 29.42 9.42 -11.97
CA ARG A 45 28.65 8.17 -12.01
C ARG A 45 28.43 7.58 -10.62
N THR A 46 29.42 7.67 -9.74
CA THR A 46 29.27 7.29 -8.32
C THR A 46 28.26 8.20 -7.63
N VAL A 47 28.32 9.51 -7.87
CA VAL A 47 27.35 10.49 -7.33
C VAL A 47 25.93 10.19 -7.82
N LEU A 48 25.75 9.93 -9.13
CA LEU A 48 24.46 9.54 -9.68
C LEU A 48 23.90 8.29 -8.99
N MET A 49 24.74 7.28 -8.75
CA MET A 49 24.34 6.06 -8.06
C MET A 49 23.90 6.35 -6.61
N GLU A 50 24.61 7.20 -5.89
CA GLU A 50 24.25 7.64 -4.53
C GLU A 50 22.92 8.40 -4.51
N ASP A 51 22.69 9.30 -5.47
CA ASP A 51 21.46 10.08 -5.58
C ASP A 51 20.25 9.21 -5.91
N LEU A 52 20.35 8.30 -6.89
CA LEU A 52 19.28 7.35 -7.19
C LEU A 52 19.02 6.37 -6.02
N THR A 53 20.06 6.05 -5.22
CA THR A 53 19.90 5.24 -4.01
C THR A 53 19.12 5.98 -2.93
N ARG A 54 19.37 7.29 -2.76
CA ARG A 54 18.60 8.16 -1.87
C ARG A 54 17.14 8.26 -2.32
N GLU A 55 16.93 8.51 -3.60
CA GLU A 55 15.58 8.58 -4.21
C GLU A 55 14.80 7.27 -4.00
N LEU A 56 15.44 6.11 -4.18
CA LEU A 56 14.80 4.82 -3.93
C LEU A 56 14.43 4.63 -2.46
N LYS A 57 15.28 5.10 -1.54
CA LYS A 57 15.02 5.04 -0.09
C LYS A 57 13.83 5.92 0.29
N ASP A 58 13.76 7.14 -0.26
CA ASP A 58 12.68 8.08 0.00
C ASP A 58 11.34 7.53 -0.54
N LEU A 59 11.36 6.94 -1.74
CA LEU A 59 10.18 6.33 -2.35
C LEU A 59 9.73 5.05 -1.62
N ALA A 60 10.67 4.29 -1.05
CA ALA A 60 10.38 3.13 -0.21
C ALA A 60 9.74 3.54 1.13
N GLY A 61 10.29 4.55 1.80
CA GLY A 61 9.69 5.09 3.03
C GLY A 61 8.30 5.70 2.78
N SER A 62 8.12 6.38 1.65
CA SER A 62 6.82 6.90 1.23
C SER A 62 5.80 5.79 0.93
N SER A 63 6.25 4.62 0.45
CA SER A 63 5.37 3.48 0.16
C SER A 63 4.79 2.86 1.45
N GLU A 64 5.56 2.81 2.54
CA GLU A 64 5.09 2.30 3.83
C GLU A 64 4.05 3.24 4.45
N ALA A 65 4.31 4.54 4.42
CA ALA A 65 3.35 5.56 4.81
C ALA A 65 2.04 5.46 3.99
N GLN A 66 2.15 5.27 2.67
CA GLN A 66 0.97 5.12 1.80
C GLN A 66 0.15 3.85 2.08
N ILE A 67 0.77 2.75 2.49
CA ILE A 67 0.04 1.53 2.91
C ILE A 67 -0.73 1.80 4.20
N GLU A 68 -0.14 2.53 5.13
CA GLU A 68 -0.79 2.96 6.37
C GLU A 68 -1.93 3.95 6.09
N ASP A 69 -1.69 4.93 5.23
CA ASP A 69 -2.70 5.89 4.76
C ASP A 69 -3.86 5.18 4.05
N ALA A 70 -3.59 4.20 3.18
CA ALA A 70 -4.64 3.43 2.51
C ALA A 70 -5.51 2.64 3.51
N LYS A 71 -4.91 2.06 4.56
CA LYS A 71 -5.65 1.43 5.66
C LYS A 71 -6.47 2.43 6.43
N HIS A 72 -5.91 3.60 6.72
CA HIS A 72 -6.60 4.68 7.43
C HIS A 72 -7.76 5.27 6.63
N LEU A 73 -7.59 5.50 5.32
CA LEU A 73 -8.65 5.93 4.40
C LEU A 73 -9.78 4.90 4.33
N THR A 74 -9.44 3.62 4.26
CA THR A 74 -10.44 2.54 4.29
C THR A 74 -11.23 2.54 5.60
N ARG A 75 -10.57 2.75 6.75
CA ARG A 75 -11.23 2.87 8.06
C ARG A 75 -12.15 4.09 8.11
N LYS A 76 -11.68 5.26 7.69
CA LYS A 76 -12.47 6.49 7.60
C LYS A 76 -13.71 6.33 6.74
N GLU A 77 -13.60 5.66 5.59
CA GLU A 77 -14.76 5.38 4.72
C GLU A 77 -15.79 4.49 5.44
N VAL A 78 -15.33 3.44 6.14
CA VAL A 78 -16.20 2.56 6.92
C VAL A 78 -16.89 3.32 8.05
N GLU A 79 -16.15 4.16 8.79
CA GLU A 79 -16.68 4.99 9.87
C GLU A 79 -17.72 5.99 9.37
N ALA A 80 -17.42 6.73 8.30
CA ALA A 80 -18.35 7.69 7.68
C ALA A 80 -19.64 6.99 7.22
N ARG A 81 -19.53 5.82 6.59
CA ARG A 81 -20.70 5.01 6.18
C ARG A 81 -21.52 4.53 7.37
N GLN A 82 -20.87 4.07 8.44
CA GLN A 82 -21.56 3.62 9.65
C GLN A 82 -22.27 4.79 10.34
N GLY A 83 -21.60 5.93 10.47
CA GLY A 83 -22.15 7.17 11.02
C GLY A 83 -23.38 7.63 10.23
N ALA A 84 -23.27 7.73 8.91
CA ALA A 84 -24.37 8.09 8.03
C ALA A 84 -25.55 7.11 8.11
N LYS A 85 -25.31 5.79 8.19
CA LYS A 85 -26.38 4.79 8.39
C LYS A 85 -27.05 4.90 9.75
N ALA A 86 -26.28 5.17 10.81
CA ALA A 86 -26.81 5.38 12.15
C ALA A 86 -27.67 6.65 12.23
N LEU A 87 -27.20 7.75 11.63
CA LEU A 87 -27.95 8.99 11.49
C LEU A 87 -29.26 8.74 10.74
N LEU A 88 -29.22 8.07 9.58
CA LEU A 88 -30.41 7.76 8.80
C LEU A 88 -31.42 6.91 9.59
N ARG A 89 -30.96 5.91 10.34
CA ARG A 89 -31.84 5.11 11.21
C ARG A 89 -32.51 5.98 12.25
N LYS A 90 -31.77 6.87 12.91
CA LYS A 90 -32.30 7.77 13.94
C LYS A 90 -33.34 8.74 13.36
N ILE A 91 -33.08 9.28 12.16
CA ILE A 91 -34.04 10.12 11.44
C ILE A 91 -35.30 9.33 11.10
N GLN A 92 -35.18 8.10 10.59
CA GLN A 92 -36.33 7.25 10.26
C GLN A 92 -37.20 6.94 11.49
N GLU A 93 -36.61 6.66 12.65
CA GLU A 93 -37.38 6.48 13.88
C GLU A 93 -38.05 7.77 14.34
N GLY A 94 -37.34 8.91 14.26
CA GLY A 94 -37.92 10.24 14.53
C GLY A 94 -39.12 10.53 13.63
N LEU A 95 -39.00 10.28 12.32
CA LEU A 95 -40.07 10.43 11.33
C LEU A 95 -41.31 9.59 11.67
N LYS A 96 -41.14 8.34 12.11
CA LYS A 96 -42.26 7.48 12.53
C LYS A 96 -42.98 8.05 13.75
N ILE A 97 -42.25 8.62 14.70
CA ILE A 97 -42.83 9.23 15.91
C ILE A 97 -43.63 10.47 15.54
N ILE A 98 -43.04 11.42 14.80
CA ILE A 98 -43.75 12.64 14.40
C ILE A 98 -44.92 12.35 13.45
N HIS A 99 -44.85 11.27 12.66
CA HIS A 99 -45.98 10.81 11.86
C HIS A 99 -47.17 10.41 12.73
N ARG A 100 -46.92 9.62 13.79
CA ARG A 100 -47.96 9.21 14.76
C ARG A 100 -48.55 10.40 15.51
N GLU A 101 -47.76 11.45 15.71
CA GLU A 101 -48.21 12.71 16.33
C GLU A 101 -48.93 13.66 15.34
N GLY A 102 -49.02 13.31 14.05
CA GLY A 102 -49.67 14.15 13.04
C GLY A 102 -48.85 15.39 12.63
N LEU A 103 -47.55 15.43 12.95
CA LEU A 103 -46.68 16.59 12.78
C LEU A 103 -45.89 16.60 11.46
N LEU A 104 -46.21 15.69 10.53
CA LEU A 104 -45.53 15.59 9.22
C LEU A 104 -46.00 16.62 8.18
N GLY A 105 -47.12 17.31 8.44
CA GLY A 105 -47.69 18.29 7.52
C GLY A 105 -48.11 17.66 6.19
N ASP A 106 -47.56 18.18 5.09
CA ASP A 106 -47.78 17.73 3.71
C ASP A 106 -46.88 16.55 3.29
N LEU A 107 -45.91 16.16 4.11
CA LEU A 107 -44.97 15.08 3.80
C LEU A 107 -45.52 13.72 4.24
N THR A 108 -45.18 12.68 3.47
CA THR A 108 -45.50 11.29 3.83
C THR A 108 -44.21 10.52 4.16
N LEU A 109 -44.34 9.40 4.87
CA LEU A 109 -43.19 8.51 5.09
C LEU A 109 -42.61 7.96 3.77
N ASP A 110 -43.44 7.88 2.73
CA ASP A 110 -43.02 7.43 1.40
C ASP A 110 -42.11 8.46 0.70
N SER A 111 -42.21 9.75 1.04
CA SER A 111 -41.25 10.78 0.59
C SER A 111 -39.81 10.50 1.02
N PHE A 112 -39.62 9.62 2.01
CA PHE A 112 -38.31 9.16 2.50
C PHE A 112 -38.01 7.71 2.10
N SER A 113 -38.73 7.16 1.12
CA SER A 113 -38.50 5.82 0.61
C SER A 113 -37.16 5.72 -0.14
N ARG A 114 -36.56 4.53 -0.09
CA ARG A 114 -35.27 4.22 -0.74
C ARG A 114 -35.42 3.68 -2.16
N GLU A 115 -36.63 3.66 -2.72
CA GLU A 115 -36.94 3.22 -4.10
C GLU A 115 -36.31 1.85 -4.45
N GLY A 116 -36.22 0.93 -3.48
CA GLY A 116 -35.62 -0.40 -3.66
C GLY A 116 -34.08 -0.44 -3.76
N LYS A 117 -33.38 0.70 -3.63
CA LYS A 117 -31.91 0.73 -3.67
C LYS A 117 -31.30 0.26 -2.35
N LEU A 118 -30.37 -0.69 -2.46
CA LEU A 118 -29.51 -1.09 -1.36
C LEU A 118 -28.42 0.00 -1.18
N LEU A 119 -28.51 0.79 -0.09
CA LEU A 119 -27.53 1.83 0.26
C LEU A 119 -26.20 1.20 0.74
N GLN A 120 -25.49 0.57 -0.21
CA GLN A 120 -24.31 -0.26 0.02
C GLN A 120 -23.02 0.41 -0.43
N SER A 121 -23.07 1.48 -1.21
CA SER A 121 -21.90 2.29 -1.56
C SER A 121 -21.92 3.65 -0.85
N THR A 122 -20.74 4.24 -0.69
CA THR A 122 -20.55 5.60 -0.16
C THR A 122 -21.27 6.63 -1.03
N THR A 123 -21.15 6.49 -2.35
CA THR A 123 -21.82 7.32 -3.35
C THR A 123 -23.34 7.23 -3.27
N ASP A 124 -23.91 6.02 -3.20
CA ASP A 124 -25.36 5.83 -3.10
C ASP A 124 -25.92 6.44 -1.81
N LEU A 125 -25.20 6.28 -0.70
CA LEU A 125 -25.60 6.82 0.59
C LEU A 125 -25.55 8.35 0.61
N ALA A 126 -24.49 8.95 0.06
CA ALA A 126 -24.36 10.40 -0.06
C ALA A 126 -25.44 10.98 -1.00
N ALA A 127 -25.71 10.33 -2.14
CA ALA A 127 -26.75 10.75 -3.08
C ALA A 127 -28.14 10.69 -2.45
N TYR A 128 -28.43 9.60 -1.74
CA TYR A 128 -29.69 9.46 -1.03
C TYR A 128 -29.86 10.53 0.05
N LEU A 129 -28.83 10.76 0.89
CA LEU A 129 -28.86 11.77 1.94
C LEU A 129 -29.04 13.18 1.37
N SER A 130 -28.33 13.51 0.29
CA SER A 130 -28.46 14.80 -0.41
C SER A 130 -29.88 15.02 -0.95
N ARG A 131 -30.54 13.97 -1.44
CA ARG A 131 -31.93 14.03 -1.93
C ARG A 131 -32.92 14.29 -0.79
N VAL A 132 -32.73 13.66 0.37
CA VAL A 132 -33.68 13.77 1.50
C VAL A 132 -33.40 14.94 2.43
N GLU A 133 -32.20 15.53 2.39
CA GLU A 133 -31.81 16.70 3.20
C GLU A 133 -32.83 17.86 3.15
N PRO A 134 -33.32 18.32 1.97
CA PRO A 134 -34.29 19.42 1.93
C PRO A 134 -35.64 19.04 2.55
N LEU A 135 -36.02 17.75 2.52
CA LEU A 135 -37.24 17.26 3.16
C LEU A 135 -37.08 17.22 4.68
N ILE A 136 -35.89 16.84 5.16
CA ILE A 136 -35.54 16.82 6.57
C ILE A 136 -35.49 18.25 7.12
N ALA A 137 -34.95 19.20 6.35
CA ALA A 137 -34.88 20.60 6.74
C ALA A 137 -36.24 21.22 7.07
N ARG A 138 -37.29 20.84 6.32
CA ARG A 138 -38.68 21.25 6.60
C ARG A 138 -39.21 20.73 7.94
N LEU A 139 -38.56 19.71 8.51
CA LEU A 139 -38.94 19.02 9.74
C LEU A 139 -37.95 19.25 10.89
N ASP A 140 -36.97 20.14 10.73
CA ASP A 140 -35.89 20.32 11.72
C ASP A 140 -36.42 20.73 13.09
N SER A 141 -37.42 21.61 13.14
CA SER A 141 -38.00 22.07 14.41
C SER A 141 -38.65 20.91 15.18
N GLN A 142 -39.32 19.99 14.49
CA GLN A 142 -39.96 18.82 15.09
C GLN A 142 -38.95 17.72 15.44
N LEU A 143 -37.92 17.53 14.61
CA LEU A 143 -36.95 16.44 14.78
C LEU A 143 -35.80 16.80 15.74
N SER A 144 -35.44 18.07 15.89
CA SER A 144 -34.31 18.56 16.72
C SER A 144 -34.34 18.04 18.17
N ARG A 145 -35.52 17.77 18.73
CA ARG A 145 -35.70 17.18 20.07
C ARG A 145 -35.01 15.81 20.22
N PHE A 146 -34.89 15.04 19.13
CA PHE A 146 -34.21 13.75 19.12
C PHE A 146 -32.68 13.89 18.94
N PHE A 147 -32.20 15.06 18.57
CA PHE A 147 -30.79 15.34 18.22
C PHE A 147 -30.12 16.32 19.19
N GLY A 148 -30.64 16.43 20.42
CA GLY A 148 -30.04 17.27 21.45
C GLY A 148 -30.06 18.75 21.10
N GLY A 149 -31.06 19.21 20.34
CA GLY A 149 -31.18 20.61 19.91
C GLY A 149 -30.42 20.96 18.64
N ARG A 150 -29.62 20.05 18.07
CA ARG A 150 -29.02 20.25 16.74
C ARG A 150 -30.06 20.03 15.64
N GLN A 151 -29.89 20.72 14.51
CA GLN A 151 -30.74 20.54 13.33
C GLN A 151 -30.34 19.25 12.59
N PRO A 152 -31.27 18.32 12.36
CA PRO A 152 -30.97 17.08 11.64
C PRO A 152 -30.52 17.31 10.19
N SER A 153 -31.00 18.35 9.52
CA SER A 153 -30.52 18.72 8.18
C SER A 153 -29.03 19.07 8.16
N GLU A 154 -28.53 19.81 9.16
CA GLU A 154 -27.12 20.13 9.32
C GLU A 154 -26.28 18.85 9.50
N LEU A 155 -26.73 17.93 10.36
CA LEU A 155 -26.08 16.64 10.57
C LEU A 155 -26.03 15.80 9.28
N VAL A 156 -27.08 15.87 8.46
CA VAL A 156 -27.13 15.18 7.17
C VAL A 156 -26.14 15.80 6.20
N ARG A 157 -26.03 17.14 6.17
CA ARG A 157 -25.06 17.85 5.32
C ARG A 157 -23.62 17.54 5.72
N GLU A 158 -23.33 17.50 7.02
CA GLU A 158 -22.02 17.06 7.56
C GLU A 158 -21.71 15.64 7.08
N ALA A 159 -22.65 14.70 7.26
CA ALA A 159 -22.47 13.32 6.82
C ALA A 159 -22.27 13.18 5.30
N VAL A 160 -22.96 13.98 4.48
CA VAL A 160 -22.75 14.01 3.02
C VAL A 160 -21.34 14.46 2.68
N THR A 161 -20.86 15.53 3.31
CA THR A 161 -19.50 16.04 3.12
C THR A 161 -18.46 14.99 3.51
N GLU A 162 -18.59 14.36 4.68
CA GLU A 162 -17.67 13.31 5.14
C GLU A 162 -17.63 12.11 4.18
N LEU A 163 -18.78 11.67 3.66
CA LEU A 163 -18.85 10.58 2.68
C LEU A 163 -18.16 10.97 1.36
N GLN A 164 -18.37 12.19 0.87
CA GLN A 164 -17.74 12.67 -0.37
C GLN A 164 -16.23 12.84 -0.24
N GLU A 165 -15.75 13.32 0.92
CA GLU A 165 -14.32 13.45 1.19
C GLU A 165 -13.65 12.07 1.28
N ALA A 166 -14.28 11.11 1.96
CA ALA A 166 -13.78 9.74 2.06
C ALA A 166 -13.69 9.07 0.67
N ASP A 167 -14.71 9.23 -0.17
CA ASP A 167 -14.75 8.70 -1.54
C ASP A 167 -13.64 9.30 -2.42
N ARG A 168 -13.49 10.62 -2.41
CA ARG A 168 -12.44 11.33 -3.17
C ARG A 168 -11.04 10.90 -2.73
N ALA A 169 -10.79 10.80 -1.43
CA ALA A 169 -9.48 10.43 -0.92
C ALA A 169 -9.10 9.00 -1.30
N GLN A 170 -10.06 8.07 -1.30
CA GLN A 170 -9.83 6.69 -1.74
C GLN A 170 -9.54 6.61 -3.25
N GLU A 171 -10.30 7.35 -4.06
CA GLU A 171 -10.13 7.35 -5.51
C GLU A 171 -8.78 7.95 -5.93
N LEU A 172 -8.38 9.06 -5.30
CA LEU A 172 -7.07 9.68 -5.54
C LEU A 172 -5.92 8.74 -5.15
N ALA A 173 -6.01 8.07 -4.00
CA ALA A 173 -5.02 7.08 -3.59
C ALA A 173 -4.90 5.92 -4.59
N ARG A 174 -6.03 5.42 -5.13
CA ARG A 174 -6.04 4.34 -6.14
C ARG A 174 -5.39 4.76 -7.46
N GLN A 175 -5.54 6.00 -7.87
CA GLN A 175 -4.95 6.51 -9.12
C GLN A 175 -3.44 6.70 -9.01
N GLU A 176 -2.91 7.05 -7.84
CA GLU A 176 -1.47 7.24 -7.63
C GLU A 176 -0.67 5.95 -7.46
N LEU A 177 -1.30 4.87 -6.96
CA LEU A 177 -0.67 3.58 -6.67
C LEU A 177 0.05 2.94 -7.88
N PRO A 178 -0.55 2.88 -9.09
CA PRO A 178 0.12 2.34 -10.28
C PRO A 178 1.33 3.15 -10.72
N ALA A 179 1.25 4.48 -10.72
CA ALA A 179 2.33 5.37 -11.18
C ALA A 179 3.58 5.23 -10.30
N LYS A 180 3.41 5.30 -8.98
CA LYS A 180 4.50 5.14 -8.00
C LYS A 180 5.12 3.74 -8.04
N THR A 181 4.30 2.72 -8.34
CA THR A 181 4.80 1.34 -8.51
C THR A 181 5.70 1.21 -9.73
N LEU A 182 5.32 1.82 -10.86
CA LEU A 182 6.13 1.80 -12.08
C LEU A 182 7.43 2.58 -11.91
N GLU A 183 7.36 3.78 -11.34
CA GLU A 183 8.52 4.62 -11.00
C GLU A 183 9.52 3.86 -10.11
N ARG A 184 9.03 3.19 -9.06
CA ARG A 184 9.86 2.35 -8.19
C ARG A 184 10.56 1.24 -8.94
N LEU A 185 9.84 0.56 -9.84
CA LEU A 185 10.41 -0.56 -10.61
C LEU A 185 11.46 -0.05 -11.61
N GLU A 186 11.21 1.08 -12.24
CA GLU A 186 12.16 1.69 -13.16
C GLU A 186 13.44 2.13 -12.43
N LEU A 187 13.31 2.83 -11.30
CA LEU A 187 14.43 3.29 -10.49
C LEU A 187 15.31 2.13 -10.01
N LYS A 188 14.69 1.03 -9.58
CA LYS A 188 15.40 -0.23 -9.27
C LYS A 188 16.16 -0.77 -10.48
N GLY A 189 15.54 -0.74 -11.66
CA GLY A 189 16.18 -1.14 -12.91
C GLY A 189 17.42 -0.30 -13.23
N ARG A 190 17.34 1.02 -13.07
CA ARG A 190 18.45 1.96 -13.32
C ARG A 190 19.63 1.70 -12.39
N LEU A 191 19.36 1.51 -11.09
CA LEU A 191 20.39 1.16 -10.11
C LEU A 191 21.07 -0.18 -10.41
N LEU A 192 20.31 -1.19 -10.84
CA LEU A 192 20.88 -2.46 -11.26
C LEU A 192 21.77 -2.33 -12.50
N ASP A 193 21.40 -1.48 -13.47
CA ASP A 193 22.27 -1.17 -14.61
C ASP A 193 23.58 -0.50 -14.18
N LEU A 194 23.52 0.46 -13.26
CA LEU A 194 24.74 1.11 -12.73
C LEU A 194 25.65 0.13 -11.98
N ILE A 195 25.08 -0.80 -11.20
CA ILE A 195 25.87 -1.87 -10.55
C ILE A 195 26.51 -2.79 -11.60
N ASP A 196 25.78 -3.15 -12.67
CA ASP A 196 26.31 -3.98 -13.75
C ASP A 196 27.48 -3.28 -14.47
N GLU A 197 27.33 -1.99 -14.77
CA GLU A 197 28.33 -1.14 -15.41
C GLU A 197 29.58 -0.99 -14.53
N LEU A 198 29.41 -0.60 -13.27
CA LEU A 198 30.51 -0.50 -12.30
C LEU A 198 31.29 -1.81 -12.18
N ASN A 199 30.57 -2.94 -12.13
CA ASN A 199 31.21 -4.26 -12.06
C ASN A 199 31.96 -4.60 -13.35
N GLY A 200 31.43 -4.19 -14.51
CA GLY A 200 32.12 -4.29 -15.78
C GLY A 200 33.43 -3.51 -15.78
N VAL A 201 33.41 -2.26 -15.31
CA VAL A 201 34.60 -1.40 -15.22
C VAL A 201 35.61 -1.95 -14.21
N ALA A 202 35.17 -2.34 -13.01
CA ALA A 202 36.04 -2.93 -11.99
C ALA A 202 36.71 -4.22 -12.46
N ARG A 203 36.04 -5.02 -13.30
CA ARG A 203 36.63 -6.22 -13.93
C ARG A 203 37.77 -5.89 -14.87
N ILE A 204 37.75 -4.72 -15.51
CA ILE A 204 38.80 -4.25 -16.42
C ILE A 204 39.93 -3.63 -15.59
N ALA A 205 39.59 -2.71 -14.68
CA ALA A 205 40.55 -1.99 -13.83
C ALA A 205 41.40 -2.91 -12.94
N PHE A 206 40.82 -4.03 -12.49
CA PHE A 206 41.44 -4.93 -11.51
C PHE A 206 41.60 -6.36 -12.03
N ASP A 207 41.82 -6.56 -13.34
CA ASP A 207 41.81 -7.90 -13.94
C ASP A 207 42.78 -8.88 -13.26
N SER A 208 43.99 -8.41 -12.92
CA SER A 208 45.01 -9.20 -12.19
C SER A 208 44.94 -9.08 -10.67
N GLN A 209 43.96 -8.35 -10.11
CA GLN A 209 43.85 -8.04 -8.67
C GLN A 209 42.54 -8.60 -8.11
N ALA A 210 42.50 -9.93 -7.93
CA ALA A 210 41.31 -10.67 -7.51
C ALA A 210 40.67 -10.14 -6.21
N GLU A 211 41.48 -9.70 -5.25
CA GLU A 211 41.00 -9.14 -3.98
C GLU A 211 40.24 -7.81 -4.16
N LYS A 212 40.73 -6.92 -5.03
CA LYS A 212 40.03 -5.67 -5.37
C LYS A 212 38.75 -5.96 -6.16
N ARG A 213 38.82 -6.89 -7.11
CA ARG A 213 37.68 -7.33 -7.93
C ARG A 213 36.54 -7.92 -7.09
N ALA A 214 36.87 -8.66 -6.04
CA ALA A 214 35.88 -9.27 -5.13
C ALA A 214 35.01 -8.24 -4.41
N ARG A 215 35.51 -7.01 -4.18
CA ARG A 215 34.75 -5.94 -3.50
C ARG A 215 33.56 -5.42 -4.30
N PHE A 216 33.56 -5.63 -5.61
CA PHE A 216 32.47 -5.22 -6.50
C PHE A 216 31.50 -6.38 -6.80
N ASN A 217 31.69 -7.56 -6.21
CA ASN A 217 30.83 -8.70 -6.53
C ASN A 217 29.39 -8.50 -6.02
N LYS A 218 28.40 -9.00 -6.78
CA LYS A 218 26.95 -8.85 -6.48
C LYS A 218 26.45 -9.85 -5.43
N ASP A 219 27.29 -10.23 -4.49
CA ASP A 219 27.02 -11.38 -3.61
C ASP A 219 25.79 -11.16 -2.71
N ILE A 220 25.43 -9.90 -2.43
CA ILE A 220 24.20 -9.55 -1.70
C ILE A 220 22.97 -9.85 -2.57
N LEU A 221 22.98 -9.44 -3.84
CA LEU A 221 21.89 -9.72 -4.78
C LEU A 221 21.78 -11.23 -5.11
N LEU A 222 22.90 -11.94 -5.17
CA LEU A 222 22.92 -13.39 -5.43
C LEU A 222 22.42 -14.20 -4.22
N ARG A 223 22.74 -13.78 -2.99
CA ARG A 223 22.18 -14.39 -1.77
C ARG A 223 20.68 -14.16 -1.67
N ALA A 224 20.20 -12.95 -1.97
CA ALA A 224 18.77 -12.63 -2.03
C ALA A 224 18.00 -13.53 -3.01
N ARG A 225 18.56 -13.78 -4.21
CA ARG A 225 17.96 -14.66 -5.22
C ARG A 225 17.90 -16.13 -4.79
N ARG A 226 18.92 -16.61 -4.06
CA ARG A 226 18.96 -18.00 -3.55
C ARG A 226 18.04 -18.21 -2.34
N GLY A 227 17.87 -17.19 -1.48
CA GLY A 227 16.94 -17.24 -0.35
C GLY A 227 15.46 -17.25 -0.73
N GLY A 228 15.09 -16.54 -1.81
CA GLY A 228 13.69 -16.46 -2.27
C GLY A 228 13.12 -17.72 -2.92
N THR A 229 13.97 -18.68 -3.32
CA THR A 229 13.52 -19.90 -4.02
C THR A 229 13.24 -21.07 -3.05
N ALA A 230 13.71 -21.00 -1.80
CA ALA A 230 13.65 -22.13 -0.86
C ALA A 230 12.42 -22.17 0.07
N LEU A 231 11.58 -21.11 0.10
CA LEU A 231 10.44 -21.01 1.03
C LEU A 231 9.05 -21.13 0.35
N GLY A 232 9.00 -21.49 -0.93
CA GLY A 232 7.75 -21.58 -1.70
C GLY A 232 7.19 -22.98 -1.99
N ARG A 233 7.88 -24.07 -1.63
CA ARG A 233 7.37 -25.45 -1.79
C ARG A 233 7.92 -26.34 -0.68
N GLY A 234 7.13 -26.61 0.35
CA GLY A 234 7.49 -27.60 1.36
C GLY A 234 6.79 -27.52 2.72
N GLY A 235 5.49 -27.25 2.78
CA GLY A 235 4.63 -27.83 3.84
C GLY A 235 3.88 -28.96 3.14
N THR A 236 3.90 -30.23 3.57
CA THR A 236 3.55 -30.84 4.87
C THR A 236 4.06 -32.31 4.75
N ALA A 237 4.34 -33.14 5.76
CA ALA A 237 4.09 -33.15 7.19
C ALA A 237 4.94 -34.28 7.83
N LEU A 238 5.37 -34.05 9.07
CA LEU A 238 5.34 -34.99 10.21
C LEU A 238 6.02 -36.36 10.06
N GLY A 239 7.33 -36.40 10.29
CA GLY A 239 8.01 -37.57 10.87
C GLY A 239 7.92 -37.51 12.39
N GLN A 240 6.85 -38.04 12.98
CA GLN A 240 6.78 -38.29 14.42
C GLN A 240 7.70 -39.47 14.76
N SER A 241 8.72 -39.18 15.55
CA SER A 241 9.56 -40.15 16.24
C SER A 241 8.74 -40.91 17.29
N HIS A 242 8.56 -42.22 17.09
CA HIS A 242 8.24 -43.15 18.17
C HIS A 242 9.51 -43.91 18.59
N PRO A 243 9.73 -44.12 19.91
CA PRO A 243 10.88 -44.84 20.42
C PRO A 243 10.73 -46.35 20.18
N ALA A 244 11.81 -46.99 19.77
CA ALA A 244 11.90 -48.43 19.58
C ALA A 244 11.84 -49.17 20.93
N ALA A 245 10.94 -50.14 21.04
CA ALA A 245 10.96 -51.18 22.06
C ALA A 245 11.83 -52.36 21.57
N PRO A 246 12.63 -53.01 22.43
CA PRO A 246 13.46 -54.15 22.05
C PRO A 246 12.66 -55.47 22.12
N ALA A 247 12.52 -56.16 20.99
CA ALA A 247 12.25 -57.60 20.91
C ALA A 247 13.58 -58.23 20.44
N GLY A 248 14.21 -59.15 21.18
CA GLY A 248 13.73 -60.50 21.47
C GLY A 248 14.62 -61.46 20.67
N ASP A 249 15.50 -62.18 21.35
CA ASP A 249 16.48 -63.12 20.77
C ASP A 249 15.84 -64.18 19.87
N PRO A 250 16.47 -64.59 18.75
CA PRO A 250 16.18 -65.84 18.09
C PRO A 250 17.00 -66.99 18.70
N PRO A 251 16.47 -68.22 18.69
CA PRO A 251 17.14 -69.38 19.29
C PRO A 251 18.33 -69.81 18.43
N GLN A 252 19.46 -70.11 19.06
CA GLN A 252 20.50 -70.94 18.47
C GLN A 252 20.26 -72.39 18.85
N ALA A 253 20.46 -73.26 17.86
CA ALA A 253 20.39 -74.71 17.91
C ALA A 253 21.46 -75.34 18.83
#